data_AF-A0A7C2HIS9-F1
#
_entry.id   AF-A0A7C2HIS9-F1
#
_cell.length_a   1.000
_cell.length_b   1.000
_cell.length_c   1.000
_cell.angle_alpha   90.00
_cell.angle_beta   90.00
_cell.angle_gamma   90.00
#
_symmetry.space_group_name_H-M   'P 1'
#
loop_
_entity.id
_entity.type
_entity.pdbx_description
1 polymer ?
#
loop_
_entity_poly.entity_id
_entity_poly.type
_entity_poly.pdbx_seq_one_letter_code
_entity_poly.pdbx_strand_id
1 'polypeptide(L)'
;MPPLGLHTVVAKQIADRLGHDLLDRERGALYLGSTAPDIRVITRWDRRQTHFFDLDNFDEQSGVQGLFRAYPDLAHAGGLSPATAAFVAGYLTHLVMDEAWITQVYRPFFGERSPMGGGPWANIMDRALQFALDQRGRSDDELVRHIVGELARDELSVQVGFIDQETLQRWHSLIREVLQQPLTWDRFGRIASRYLKEAGIETAEALEDFLRLLPDVADEAVRYLTWERVQAFLEASVEQGLEAVRQYLCE
;
A
#
# COMPACT_ATOMS: atom_id res chain seq x y z
N MET A 1 -0.98 -7.23 2.47
CA MET A 1 -1.28 -5.83 2.14
C MET A 1 -0.16 -5.30 1.28
N PRO A 2 -0.50 -4.88 0.05
CA PRO A 2 0.42 -4.40 -0.96
C PRO A 2 1.52 -3.48 -0.40
N PRO A 3 2.72 -3.50 -0.99
CA PRO A 3 3.83 -2.74 -0.46
C PRO A 3 3.74 -1.26 -0.80
N LEU A 4 4.41 -0.45 0.02
CA LEU A 4 4.45 1.01 -0.04
C LEU A 4 4.74 1.56 -1.45
N GLY A 5 5.65 0.92 -2.18
CA GLY A 5 6.01 1.33 -3.54
C GLY A 5 4.88 1.15 -4.54
N LEU A 6 4.11 0.06 -4.44
CA LEU A 6 3.00 -0.18 -5.33
C LEU A 6 1.85 0.81 -5.07
N HIS A 7 1.63 1.21 -3.82
CA HIS A 7 0.65 2.24 -3.50
C HIS A 7 0.98 3.59 -4.16
N THR A 8 2.25 4.02 -4.18
CA THR A 8 2.61 5.29 -4.84
C THR A 8 2.47 5.21 -6.36
N VAL A 9 2.74 4.04 -6.96
CA VAL A 9 2.49 3.78 -8.39
C VAL A 9 1.00 3.91 -8.71
N VAL A 10 0.13 3.25 -7.94
CA VAL A 10 -1.32 3.31 -8.13
C VAL A 10 -1.86 4.73 -7.92
N ALA A 11 -1.40 5.43 -6.87
CA ALA A 11 -1.78 6.82 -6.62
C ALA A 11 -1.38 7.75 -7.78
N LYS A 12 -0.18 7.57 -8.35
CA LYS A 12 0.25 8.32 -9.55
C LYS A 12 -0.68 8.07 -10.72
N GLN A 13 -0.99 6.79 -11.01
CA GLN A 13 -1.87 6.43 -12.13
C GLN A 13 -3.27 7.04 -11.96
N ILE A 14 -3.82 7.01 -10.75
CA ILE A 14 -5.12 7.61 -10.46
C ILE A 14 -5.09 9.13 -10.70
N ALA A 15 -4.08 9.82 -10.18
CA ALA A 15 -3.98 11.27 -10.36
C ALA A 15 -3.74 11.67 -11.83
N ASP A 16 -2.91 10.92 -12.57
CA ASP A 16 -2.71 11.12 -14.01
C ASP A 16 -4.01 10.94 -14.81
N ARG A 17 -4.82 9.91 -14.47
CA ARG A 17 -6.09 9.64 -15.14
C ARG A 17 -7.17 10.66 -14.78
N LEU A 18 -7.18 11.14 -13.54
CA LEU A 18 -8.14 12.14 -13.09
C LEU A 18 -7.84 13.51 -13.69
N GLY A 19 -6.56 13.87 -13.83
CA GLY A 19 -6.12 15.15 -14.41
C GLY A 19 -6.60 16.35 -13.60
N HIS A 20 -6.66 16.22 -12.28
CA HIS A 20 -7.19 17.26 -11.39
C HIS A 20 -6.07 18.20 -10.93
N ASP A 21 -6.22 19.51 -11.21
CA ASP A 21 -5.22 20.55 -10.93
C ASP A 21 -4.62 20.50 -9.52
N LEU A 22 -5.44 20.24 -8.50
CA LEU A 22 -4.97 20.09 -7.12
C LEU A 22 -3.94 18.96 -6.97
N LEU A 23 -4.23 17.78 -7.53
CA LEU A 23 -3.36 16.62 -7.40
C LEU A 23 -2.08 16.80 -8.21
N ASP A 24 -2.14 17.52 -9.34
CA ASP A 24 -0.97 17.86 -10.13
C ASP A 24 -0.02 18.82 -9.42
N ARG A 25 -0.55 19.73 -8.59
CA ARG A 25 0.27 20.68 -7.80
C ARG A 25 0.82 20.06 -6.51
N GLU A 26 0.09 19.11 -5.92
CA GLU A 26 0.36 18.56 -4.59
C GLU A 26 0.72 17.05 -4.65
N ARG A 27 1.51 16.66 -5.66
CA ARG A 27 1.84 15.24 -5.93
C ARG A 27 2.58 14.56 -4.78
N GLY A 28 3.49 15.24 -4.08
CA GLY A 28 4.20 14.63 -2.96
C GLY A 28 3.27 14.35 -1.78
N ALA A 29 2.31 15.22 -1.49
CA ALA A 29 1.31 15.05 -0.45
C ALA A 29 0.40 13.86 -0.77
N LEU A 30 -0.03 13.73 -2.03
CA LEU A 30 -0.74 12.55 -2.53
C LEU A 30 0.07 11.26 -2.29
N TYR A 31 1.34 11.21 -2.70
CA TYR A 31 2.19 10.01 -2.53
C TYR A 31 2.48 9.70 -1.06
N LEU A 32 2.60 10.72 -0.21
CA LEU A 32 2.73 10.52 1.22
C LEU A 32 1.44 9.95 1.80
N GLY A 33 0.29 10.50 1.42
CA GLY A 33 -1.03 10.03 1.80
C GLY A 33 -1.25 8.57 1.44
N SER A 34 -0.85 8.15 0.23
CA SER A 34 -0.99 6.76 -0.24
C SER A 34 -0.14 5.74 0.52
N THR A 35 0.74 6.18 1.41
CA THR A 35 1.56 5.29 2.24
C THR A 35 1.28 5.46 3.72
N ALA A 36 0.73 6.60 4.15
CA ALA A 36 0.54 6.94 5.56
C ALA A 36 -0.28 5.95 6.40
N PRO A 37 -1.25 5.17 5.88
CA PRO A 37 -1.89 4.16 6.72
C PRO A 37 -0.91 3.14 7.32
N ASP A 38 0.21 2.88 6.64
CA ASP A 38 1.26 1.95 7.08
C ASP A 38 2.30 2.56 8.04
N ILE A 39 2.07 3.78 8.52
CA ILE A 39 2.94 4.47 9.50
C ILE A 39 3.16 3.67 10.80
N ARG A 40 2.29 2.69 11.06
CA ARG A 40 2.45 1.68 12.11
C ARG A 40 3.79 0.93 12.09
N VAL A 41 4.49 0.91 10.95
CA VAL A 41 5.87 0.39 10.87
C VAL A 41 6.79 1.08 11.88
N ILE A 42 6.61 2.40 12.09
CA ILE A 42 7.41 3.19 13.04
C ILE A 42 6.69 3.45 14.37
N THR A 43 5.36 3.53 14.39
CA THR A 43 4.61 3.84 15.62
C THR A 43 4.20 2.60 16.44
N ARG A 44 4.18 1.42 15.81
CA ARG A 44 3.67 0.16 16.37
C ARG A 44 2.18 0.18 16.75
N TRP A 45 1.43 1.15 16.24
CA TRP A 45 -0.02 1.26 16.48
C TRP A 45 -0.82 0.07 15.95
N ASP A 46 -2.00 -0.12 16.53
CA ASP A 46 -3.01 -1.04 16.02
C ASP A 46 -3.40 -0.61 14.60
N ARG A 47 -3.50 -1.58 13.67
CA ARG A 47 -3.79 -1.31 12.26
C ARG A 47 -5.12 -0.56 12.09
N ARG A 48 -6.11 -0.83 12.95
CA ARG A 48 -7.44 -0.22 12.88
C ARG A 48 -7.42 1.29 13.11
N GLN A 49 -6.39 1.82 13.77
CA GLN A 49 -6.26 3.28 13.99
C GLN A 49 -5.99 4.05 12.70
N THR A 50 -5.40 3.40 11.69
CA THR A 50 -4.98 4.06 10.44
C THR A 50 -5.65 3.46 9.21
N HIS A 51 -6.10 2.21 9.27
CA HIS A 51 -6.78 1.60 8.13
C HIS A 51 -8.30 1.65 8.23
N PHE A 52 -8.85 2.00 9.40
CA PHE A 52 -10.29 2.12 9.62
C PHE A 52 -11.09 0.86 9.22
N PHE A 53 -10.42 -0.29 9.24
CA PHE A 53 -10.91 -1.58 8.75
C PHE A 53 -10.41 -2.69 9.68
N ASP A 54 -11.29 -3.61 10.08
CA ASP A 54 -10.97 -4.75 10.93
C ASP A 54 -10.78 -6.03 10.10
N LEU A 55 -9.57 -6.61 10.17
CA LEU A 55 -9.21 -7.82 9.43
C LEU A 55 -9.91 -9.07 9.97
N ASP A 56 -10.31 -9.07 11.24
CA ASP A 56 -10.98 -10.19 11.89
C ASP A 56 -12.49 -10.15 11.66
N ASN A 57 -13.00 -9.02 11.15
CA ASN A 57 -14.39 -8.88 10.71
C ASN A 57 -14.53 -9.26 9.23
N PHE A 58 -15.37 -10.25 8.95
CA PHE A 58 -15.65 -10.77 7.61
C PHE A 58 -16.89 -10.16 6.95
N ASP A 59 -17.62 -9.30 7.65
CA ASP A 59 -18.74 -8.55 7.10
C ASP A 59 -18.24 -7.42 6.18
N GLU A 60 -19.17 -6.86 5.39
CA GLU A 60 -18.91 -5.70 4.54
C GLU A 60 -18.46 -4.51 5.38
N GLN A 61 -17.34 -3.92 4.99
CA GLN A 61 -16.68 -2.80 5.66
C GLN A 61 -16.09 -1.89 4.58
N SER A 62 -15.95 -0.59 4.90
CA SER A 62 -15.26 0.36 4.03
C SER A 62 -14.28 1.19 4.86
N GLY A 63 -12.99 1.07 4.55
CA GLY A 63 -11.96 1.89 5.22
C GLY A 63 -12.20 3.39 4.99
N VAL A 64 -12.62 3.77 3.79
CA VAL A 64 -12.92 5.17 3.43
C VAL A 64 -14.08 5.72 4.26
N GLN A 65 -15.20 5.00 4.36
CA GLN A 65 -16.31 5.42 5.21
C GLN A 65 -15.93 5.45 6.69
N GLY A 66 -15.07 4.52 7.13
CA GLY A 66 -14.53 4.50 8.49
C GLY A 66 -13.70 5.73 8.81
N LEU A 67 -12.81 6.14 7.90
CA LEU A 67 -12.02 7.38 8.00
C LEU A 67 -12.94 8.60 8.16
N PHE A 68 -13.89 8.80 7.25
CA PHE A 68 -14.76 9.97 7.27
C PHE A 68 -15.76 9.97 8.44
N ARG A 69 -16.16 8.79 8.94
CA ARG A 69 -16.97 8.72 10.18
C ARG A 69 -16.16 9.14 11.40
N ALA A 70 -14.88 8.76 11.48
CA ALA A 70 -14.00 9.11 12.59
C ALA A 70 -13.53 10.57 12.52
N TYR A 71 -13.34 11.10 11.31
CA TYR A 71 -12.84 12.45 11.04
C TYR A 71 -13.69 13.14 9.95
N PRO A 72 -14.90 13.61 10.30
CA PRO A 72 -15.86 14.17 9.32
C PRO A 72 -15.32 15.37 8.54
N ASP A 73 -14.50 16.21 9.19
CA ASP A 73 -13.90 17.38 8.54
C ASP A 73 -13.01 17.00 7.34
N LEU A 74 -12.45 15.78 7.33
CA LEU A 74 -11.63 15.28 6.23
C LEU A 74 -12.46 14.85 5.02
N ALA A 75 -13.78 14.71 5.13
CA ALA A 75 -14.64 14.39 4.00
C ALA A 75 -14.85 15.59 3.06
N HIS A 76 -14.59 16.81 3.55
CA HIS A 76 -14.89 18.04 2.83
C HIS A 76 -13.61 18.67 2.27
N ALA A 77 -13.17 18.21 1.10
CA ALA A 77 -11.90 18.63 0.47
C ALA A 77 -11.76 20.16 0.38
N GLY A 78 -12.84 20.87 0.05
CA GLY A 78 -12.86 22.34 -0.08
C GLY A 78 -12.62 23.11 1.23
N GLY A 79 -12.76 22.45 2.40
CA GLY A 79 -12.47 23.04 3.71
C GLY A 79 -11.02 22.85 4.17
N LEU A 80 -10.21 22.10 3.44
CA LEU A 80 -8.85 21.71 3.81
C LEU A 80 -7.79 22.56 3.07
N SER A 81 -6.55 22.54 3.57
CA SER A 81 -5.43 23.05 2.78
C SER A 81 -5.21 22.17 1.54
N PRO A 82 -4.69 22.72 0.42
CA PRO A 82 -4.40 21.94 -0.79
C PRO A 82 -3.58 20.66 -0.51
N ALA A 83 -2.50 20.78 0.25
CA ALA A 83 -1.66 19.65 0.65
C ALA A 83 -2.43 18.60 1.48
N THR A 84 -3.27 19.03 2.44
CA THR A 84 -4.08 18.09 3.23
C THR A 84 -5.12 17.40 2.36
N ALA A 85 -5.77 18.12 1.45
CA ALA A 85 -6.74 17.53 0.55
C ALA A 85 -6.11 16.49 -0.38
N ALA A 86 -4.95 16.78 -0.97
CA ALA A 86 -4.21 15.82 -1.78
C ALA A 86 -3.70 14.62 -0.96
N PHE A 87 -3.25 14.86 0.28
CA PHE A 87 -2.88 13.79 1.20
C PHE A 87 -4.05 12.86 1.49
N VAL A 88 -5.24 13.40 1.80
CA VAL A 88 -6.44 12.59 2.03
C VAL A 88 -6.79 11.79 0.77
N ALA A 89 -6.77 12.40 -0.41
CA ALA A 89 -6.97 11.68 -1.68
C ALA A 89 -6.02 10.49 -1.82
N GLY A 90 -4.73 10.68 -1.51
CA GLY A 90 -3.73 9.60 -1.48
C GLY A 90 -4.10 8.52 -0.48
N TYR A 91 -4.48 8.91 0.72
CA TYR A 91 -4.94 8.01 1.78
C TYR A 91 -6.10 7.12 1.32
N LEU A 92 -7.08 7.68 0.60
CA LEU A 92 -8.20 6.91 0.05
C LEU A 92 -7.71 5.83 -0.91
N THR A 93 -6.77 6.15 -1.81
CA THR A 93 -6.22 5.16 -2.75
C THR A 93 -5.56 3.98 -2.03
N HIS A 94 -4.90 4.24 -0.90
CA HIS A 94 -4.33 3.18 -0.06
C HIS A 94 -5.43 2.30 0.53
N LEU A 95 -6.41 2.90 1.20
CA LEU A 95 -7.48 2.16 1.87
C LEU A 95 -8.23 1.25 0.90
N VAL A 96 -8.58 1.80 -0.29
CA VAL A 96 -9.25 1.04 -1.35
C VAL A 96 -8.41 -0.13 -1.83
N MET A 97 -7.13 0.09 -2.10
CA MET A 97 -6.26 -0.97 -2.61
C MET A 97 -6.03 -2.08 -1.58
N ASP A 98 -5.88 -1.73 -0.31
CA ASP A 98 -5.74 -2.69 0.79
C ASP A 98 -7.00 -3.52 0.99
N GLU A 99 -8.16 -2.87 0.91
CA GLU A 99 -9.48 -3.50 0.98
C GLU A 99 -9.71 -4.44 -0.22
N ALA A 100 -9.34 -4.01 -1.42
CA ALA A 100 -9.37 -4.85 -2.61
C ALA A 100 -8.44 -6.07 -2.46
N TRP A 101 -7.22 -5.89 -1.94
CA TRP A 101 -6.30 -7.01 -1.72
C TRP A 101 -6.88 -8.02 -0.74
N ILE A 102 -7.37 -7.56 0.41
CA ILE A 102 -7.85 -8.47 1.45
C ILE A 102 -9.08 -9.25 1.01
N THR A 103 -10.01 -8.60 0.30
CA THR A 103 -11.29 -9.20 -0.10
C THR A 103 -11.20 -10.01 -1.38
N GLN A 104 -10.38 -9.60 -2.35
CA GLN A 104 -10.32 -10.22 -3.68
C GLN A 104 -9.13 -11.19 -3.84
N VAL A 105 -8.06 -11.03 -3.05
CA VAL A 105 -6.82 -11.83 -3.19
C VAL A 105 -6.53 -12.63 -1.92
N TYR A 106 -6.28 -11.97 -0.78
CA TYR A 106 -5.80 -12.67 0.40
C TYR A 106 -6.83 -13.63 0.98
N ARG A 107 -8.01 -13.17 1.39
CA ARG A 107 -9.03 -14.05 2.01
C ARG A 107 -9.45 -15.22 1.11
N PRO A 108 -9.70 -15.02 -0.20
CA PRO A 108 -10.15 -16.12 -1.07
C PRO A 108 -9.07 -17.15 -1.39
N PHE A 109 -7.78 -16.78 -1.40
CA PHE A 109 -6.71 -17.64 -1.93
C PHE A 109 -5.65 -18.02 -0.90
N PHE A 110 -5.31 -17.14 0.04
CA PHE A 110 -4.24 -17.35 1.01
C PHE A 110 -4.71 -17.39 2.47
N GLY A 111 -5.87 -16.84 2.81
CA GLY A 111 -6.37 -16.70 4.18
C GLY A 111 -6.87 -18.00 4.80
N GLU A 112 -7.25 -17.94 6.09
CA GLU A 112 -7.66 -19.11 6.89
C GLU A 112 -8.83 -19.92 6.29
N ARG A 113 -9.71 -19.24 5.51
CA ARG A 113 -10.90 -19.83 4.87
C ARG A 113 -10.66 -20.18 3.40
N SER A 114 -9.44 -19.98 2.89
CA SER A 114 -9.07 -20.28 1.51
C SER A 114 -8.73 -21.76 1.32
N PRO A 115 -8.59 -22.25 0.08
CA PRO A 115 -8.05 -23.58 -0.19
C PRO A 115 -6.64 -23.83 0.39
N MET A 116 -5.86 -22.78 0.66
CA MET A 116 -4.52 -22.88 1.29
C MET A 116 -4.55 -22.79 2.83
N GLY A 117 -5.69 -22.41 3.42
CA GLY A 117 -5.92 -22.49 4.86
C GLY A 117 -5.09 -21.54 5.75
N GLY A 118 -4.50 -20.46 5.23
CA GLY A 118 -3.86 -19.43 6.07
C GLY A 118 -2.52 -19.80 6.69
N GLY A 119 -1.92 -20.94 6.31
CA GLY A 119 -0.67 -21.41 6.88
C GLY A 119 0.56 -20.55 6.52
N PRO A 120 1.73 -20.79 7.17
CA PRO A 120 2.96 -20.06 6.90
C PRO A 120 3.33 -20.00 5.40
N TRP A 121 3.15 -21.11 4.68
CA TRP A 121 3.40 -21.16 3.23
C TRP A 121 2.48 -20.25 2.41
N ALA A 122 1.19 -20.19 2.75
CA ALA A 122 0.23 -19.31 2.09
C ALA A 122 0.63 -17.83 2.27
N ASN A 123 1.07 -17.46 3.48
CA ASN A 123 1.56 -16.12 3.78
C ASN A 123 2.87 -15.79 3.06
N ILE A 124 3.76 -16.79 2.89
CA ILE A 124 4.98 -16.63 2.10
C ILE A 124 4.63 -16.36 0.63
N MET A 125 3.73 -17.15 0.03
CA MET A 125 3.29 -16.96 -1.36
C MET A 125 2.62 -15.60 -1.57
N ASP A 126 1.72 -15.20 -0.67
CA ASP A 126 1.10 -13.87 -0.66
C ASP A 126 2.18 -12.77 -0.68
N ARG A 127 3.20 -12.87 0.19
CA ARG A 127 4.26 -11.86 0.32
C ARG A 127 5.21 -11.84 -0.87
N ALA A 128 5.57 -13.00 -1.41
CA ALA A 128 6.38 -13.11 -2.61
C ALA A 128 5.67 -12.44 -3.80
N LEU A 129 4.36 -12.69 -3.95
CA LEU A 129 3.53 -12.04 -4.96
C LEU A 129 3.51 -10.51 -4.79
N GLN A 130 3.23 -10.00 -3.58
CA GLN A 130 3.24 -8.56 -3.30
C GLN A 130 4.57 -7.90 -3.68
N PHE A 131 5.69 -8.55 -3.37
CA PHE A 131 7.01 -8.04 -3.73
C PHE A 131 7.27 -8.07 -5.25
N ALA A 132 6.84 -9.12 -5.94
CA ALA A 132 6.93 -9.18 -7.40
C ALA A 132 6.08 -8.09 -8.07
N LEU A 133 4.91 -7.77 -7.52
CA LEU A 133 4.08 -6.67 -8.00
C LEU A 133 4.73 -5.31 -7.76
N ASP A 134 5.41 -5.09 -6.63
CA ASP A 134 6.19 -3.86 -6.38
C ASP A 134 7.31 -3.69 -7.39
N GLN A 135 8.07 -4.77 -7.63
CA GLN A 135 9.16 -4.76 -8.61
C GLN A 135 8.64 -4.40 -10.00
N ARG A 136 7.51 -5.00 -10.40
CA ARG A 136 6.88 -4.69 -11.68
C ARG A 136 6.33 -3.26 -11.73
N GLY A 137 5.70 -2.78 -10.66
CA GLY A 137 5.16 -1.42 -10.61
C GLY A 137 6.25 -0.35 -10.64
N ARG A 138 7.43 -0.66 -10.11
CA ARG A 138 8.60 0.23 -10.03
C ARG A 138 9.68 -0.07 -11.06
N SER A 139 9.37 -0.85 -12.10
CA SER A 139 10.35 -1.18 -13.16
C SER A 139 10.65 -0.01 -14.09
N ASP A 140 9.83 1.05 -14.06
CA ASP A 140 10.06 2.29 -14.81
C ASP A 140 10.83 3.30 -13.96
N ASP A 141 12.10 3.51 -14.34
CA ASP A 141 13.00 4.46 -13.66
C ASP A 141 12.52 5.91 -13.74
N GLU A 142 11.80 6.31 -14.79
CA GLU A 142 11.24 7.66 -14.90
C GLU A 142 10.09 7.86 -13.92
N LEU A 143 9.20 6.86 -13.83
CA LEU A 143 8.11 6.85 -12.87
C LEU A 143 8.64 6.97 -11.43
N VAL A 144 9.64 6.15 -11.06
CA VAL A 144 10.21 6.18 -9.71
C VAL A 144 10.90 7.51 -9.43
N ARG A 145 11.68 8.04 -10.39
CA ARG A 145 12.33 9.36 -10.26
C ARG A 145 11.31 10.48 -10.09
N HIS A 146 10.18 10.43 -10.80
CA HIS A 146 9.10 11.39 -10.61
C HIS A 146 8.55 11.34 -9.19
N ILE A 147 8.16 10.16 -8.70
CA ILE A 147 7.58 10.00 -7.35
C ILE A 147 8.55 10.50 -6.28
N VAL A 148 9.82 10.09 -6.35
CA VAL A 148 10.86 10.53 -5.41
C VAL A 148 11.11 12.04 -5.52
N GLY A 149 11.05 12.60 -6.73
CA GLY A 149 11.20 14.03 -6.99
C GLY A 149 10.09 14.86 -6.36
N GLU A 150 8.83 14.48 -6.54
CA GLU A 150 7.69 15.19 -5.95
C GLU A 150 7.69 15.07 -4.42
N LEU A 151 7.97 13.88 -3.87
CA LEU A 151 8.14 13.73 -2.42
C LEU A 151 9.26 14.60 -1.84
N ALA A 152 10.28 14.95 -2.63
CA ALA A 152 11.36 15.82 -2.17
C ALA A 152 11.03 17.32 -2.20
N ARG A 153 9.98 17.72 -2.93
CA ARG A 153 9.59 19.12 -3.11
C ARG A 153 8.64 19.63 -2.02
N ASP A 154 7.88 18.74 -1.40
CA ASP A 154 6.78 19.15 -0.55
C ASP A 154 7.23 19.54 0.86
N GLU A 155 6.87 20.77 1.25
CA GLU A 155 6.82 21.17 2.64
C GLU A 155 5.61 20.52 3.31
N LEU A 156 5.88 19.60 4.23
CA LEU A 156 4.88 18.86 5.00
C LEU A 156 4.02 19.82 5.83
N SER A 157 2.91 20.28 5.27
CA SER A 157 1.91 21.11 5.94
C SER A 157 0.53 20.43 5.94
N VAL A 158 0.56 19.12 6.21
CA VAL A 158 -0.62 18.24 6.24
C VAL A 158 -1.19 18.19 7.66
N GLN A 159 -2.50 18.39 7.80
CA GLN A 159 -3.18 18.33 9.09
C GLN A 159 -4.40 17.41 9.03
N VAL A 160 -4.25 16.18 9.55
CA VAL A 160 -5.32 15.16 9.55
C VAL A 160 -5.90 14.87 10.93
N GLY A 161 -5.35 15.45 12.00
CA GLY A 161 -5.89 15.34 13.36
C GLY A 161 -5.61 14.02 14.09
N PHE A 162 -5.24 12.95 13.38
CA PHE A 162 -4.94 11.63 13.97
C PHE A 162 -3.50 11.14 13.78
N ILE A 163 -2.71 11.85 12.99
CA ILE A 163 -1.26 11.68 12.90
C ILE A 163 -0.65 13.05 13.18
N ASP A 164 0.24 13.13 14.16
CA ASP A 164 0.96 14.36 14.46
C ASP A 164 2.05 14.65 13.42
N GLN A 165 2.45 15.92 13.36
CA GLN A 165 3.39 16.42 12.37
C GLN A 165 4.78 15.77 12.47
N GLU A 166 5.26 15.49 13.70
CA GLU A 166 6.57 14.86 13.91
C GLU A 166 6.57 13.43 13.35
N THR A 167 5.50 12.69 13.62
CA THR A 167 5.30 11.34 13.12
C THR A 167 5.19 11.32 11.59
N LEU A 168 4.47 12.26 10.97
CA LEU A 168 4.43 12.40 9.51
C LEU A 168 5.79 12.73 8.90
N GLN A 169 6.59 13.59 9.54
CA GLN A 169 7.95 13.92 9.06
C GLN A 169 8.89 12.72 9.11
N ARG A 170 8.83 11.93 10.18
CA ARG A 170 9.58 10.67 10.29
C ARG A 170 9.15 9.67 9.22
N TRP A 171 7.84 9.56 8.96
CA TRP A 171 7.31 8.71 7.90
C TRP A 171 7.76 9.15 6.51
N HIS A 172 7.65 10.44 6.20
CA HIS A 172 8.09 11.01 4.93
C HIS A 172 9.57 10.71 4.64
N SER A 173 10.42 10.86 5.66
CA SER A 173 11.85 10.54 5.56
C SER A 173 12.06 9.06 5.23
N LEU A 174 11.37 8.17 5.93
CA LEU A 174 11.44 6.73 5.69
C LEU A 174 10.96 6.35 4.29
N ILE A 175 9.86 6.93 3.80
CA ILE A 175 9.31 6.60 2.49
C ILE A 175 10.25 7.00 1.37
N ARG A 176 10.88 8.17 1.48
CA ARG A 176 11.92 8.59 0.52
C ARG A 176 13.08 7.61 0.47
N GLU A 177 13.55 7.15 1.64
CA GLU A 177 14.58 6.11 1.69
C GLU A 177 14.11 4.81 1.05
N VAL A 178 12.91 4.33 1.39
CA VAL A 178 12.36 3.06 0.85
C VAL A 178 12.24 3.09 -0.67
N LEU A 179 11.75 4.20 -1.25
CA LEU A 179 11.54 4.32 -2.70
C LEU A 179 12.83 4.50 -3.49
N GLN A 180 13.89 5.05 -2.87
CA GLN A 180 15.22 5.17 -3.49
C GLN A 180 16.02 3.88 -3.47
N GLN A 181 15.64 2.91 -2.64
CA GLN A 181 16.37 1.66 -2.49
C GLN A 181 15.96 0.67 -3.58
N PRO A 182 16.93 -0.09 -4.14
CA PRO A 182 16.64 -1.13 -5.10
C PRO A 182 15.83 -2.25 -4.43
N LEU A 183 14.86 -2.79 -5.17
CA LEU A 183 14.07 -3.94 -4.76
C LEU A 183 14.83 -5.22 -5.08
N THR A 184 15.62 -5.70 -4.12
CA THR A 184 16.30 -7.01 -4.23
C THR A 184 15.63 -8.05 -3.33
N TRP A 185 15.64 -9.31 -3.78
CA TRP A 185 15.11 -10.43 -3.01
C TRP A 185 15.85 -10.63 -1.67
N ASP A 186 17.13 -10.26 -1.58
CA ASP A 186 17.90 -10.23 -0.33
C ASP A 186 17.32 -9.24 0.70
N ARG A 187 16.76 -8.13 0.23
CA ARG A 187 16.11 -7.13 1.10
C ARG A 187 14.75 -7.63 1.57
N PHE A 188 13.97 -8.25 0.69
CA PHE A 188 12.72 -8.90 1.05
C PHE A 188 12.97 -9.98 2.12
N GLY A 189 14.00 -10.80 1.96
CA GLY A 189 14.38 -11.82 2.92
C GLY A 189 14.54 -11.35 4.35
N ARG A 190 15.19 -10.19 4.52
CA ARG A 190 15.37 -9.56 5.83
C ARG A 190 14.03 -9.13 6.44
N ILE A 191 13.09 -8.66 5.62
CA ILE A 191 11.74 -8.23 6.05
C ILE A 191 10.84 -9.45 6.33
N ALA A 192 10.92 -10.49 5.51
CA ALA A 192 10.14 -11.72 5.63
C ALA A 192 10.67 -12.67 6.70
N SER A 193 11.89 -12.45 7.22
CA SER A 193 12.59 -13.32 8.17
C SER A 193 11.75 -13.78 9.37
N ARG A 194 10.77 -12.98 9.83
CA ARG A 194 9.84 -13.37 10.89
C ARG A 194 8.95 -14.54 10.48
N TYR A 195 8.36 -14.48 9.29
CA TYR A 195 7.51 -15.56 8.74
C TYR A 195 8.33 -16.77 8.34
N LEU A 196 9.58 -16.55 7.90
CA LEU A 196 10.48 -17.64 7.54
C LEU A 196 10.86 -18.47 8.76
N LYS A 197 11.09 -17.84 9.92
CA LYS A 197 11.27 -18.56 11.19
C LYS A 197 10.05 -19.40 11.56
N GLU A 198 8.85 -18.85 11.45
CA GLU A 198 7.60 -19.59 11.70
C GLU A 198 7.39 -20.75 10.71
N ALA A 199 7.96 -20.66 9.51
CA ALA A 199 7.98 -21.72 8.51
C ALA A 199 9.13 -22.74 8.68
N GLY A 200 9.91 -22.66 9.77
CA GLY A 200 11.00 -23.58 10.09
C GLY A 200 12.36 -23.23 9.46
N ILE A 201 12.51 -22.03 8.89
CA ILE A 201 13.78 -21.54 8.34
C ILE A 201 14.53 -20.77 9.42
N GLU A 202 15.38 -21.49 10.16
CA GLU A 202 16.03 -20.98 11.36
C GLU A 202 17.52 -20.63 11.17
N THR A 203 18.17 -21.16 10.14
CA THR A 203 19.61 -20.95 9.88
C THR A 203 19.84 -19.88 8.80
N ALA A 204 20.99 -19.21 8.86
CA ALA A 204 21.38 -18.22 7.85
C ALA A 204 21.54 -18.84 6.45
N GLU A 205 22.04 -20.07 6.37
CA GLU A 205 22.18 -20.81 5.11
C GLU A 205 20.82 -21.21 4.54
N ALA A 206 19.89 -21.72 5.37
CA ALA A 206 18.54 -22.04 4.93
C ALA A 206 17.76 -20.78 4.51
N LEU A 207 18.01 -19.65 5.18
CA LEU A 207 17.51 -18.36 4.74
C LEU A 207 18.05 -18.03 3.35
N GLU A 208 19.37 -18.04 3.15
CA GLU A 208 19.98 -17.71 1.86
C GLU A 208 19.49 -18.61 0.71
N ASP A 209 19.40 -19.92 0.94
CA ASP A 209 18.85 -20.87 -0.04
C ASP A 209 17.39 -20.56 -0.36
N PHE A 210 16.59 -20.24 0.66
CA PHE A 210 15.19 -19.85 0.46
C PHE A 210 15.06 -18.53 -0.31
N LEU A 211 15.94 -17.56 -0.08
CA LEU A 211 15.93 -16.28 -0.83
C LEU A 211 16.17 -16.48 -2.31
N ARG A 212 16.96 -17.48 -2.70
CA ARG A 212 17.18 -17.83 -4.10
C ARG A 212 15.93 -18.43 -4.76
N LEU A 213 15.06 -19.06 -3.98
CA LEU A 213 13.80 -19.67 -4.46
C LEU A 213 12.63 -18.69 -4.52
N LEU A 214 12.72 -17.53 -3.87
CA LEU A 214 11.63 -16.56 -3.80
C LEU A 214 11.08 -16.08 -5.16
N PRO A 215 11.90 -15.86 -6.21
CA PRO A 215 11.38 -15.58 -7.54
C PRO A 215 10.45 -16.69 -8.04
N ASP A 216 10.85 -17.96 -7.89
CA ASP A 216 10.05 -19.11 -8.31
C ASP A 216 8.76 -19.23 -7.49
N VAL A 217 8.80 -18.88 -6.19
CA VAL A 217 7.62 -18.82 -5.31
C VAL A 217 6.64 -17.73 -5.77
N ALA A 218 7.15 -16.57 -6.21
CA ALA A 218 6.29 -15.52 -6.76
C ALA A 218 5.63 -15.97 -8.06
N ASP A 219 6.37 -16.64 -8.95
CA ASP A 219 5.82 -17.23 -10.17
C ASP A 219 4.79 -18.32 -9.87
N GLU A 220 5.01 -19.13 -8.83
CA GLU A 220 4.04 -20.10 -8.34
C GLU A 220 2.78 -19.43 -7.83
N ALA A 221 2.90 -18.35 -7.07
CA ALA A 221 1.75 -17.58 -6.57
C ALA A 221 0.94 -16.97 -7.73
N VAL A 222 1.60 -16.46 -8.78
CA VAL A 222 0.92 -16.00 -9.99
C VAL A 222 0.24 -17.15 -10.73
N ARG A 223 0.88 -18.32 -10.86
CA ARG A 223 0.24 -19.50 -11.48
C ARG A 223 -0.98 -19.97 -10.69
N TYR A 224 -0.90 -19.97 -9.36
CA TYR A 224 -1.99 -20.35 -8.48
C TYR A 224 -3.19 -19.39 -8.58
N LEU A 225 -2.94 -18.08 -8.60
CA LEU A 225 -3.98 -17.07 -8.78
C LEU A 225 -4.46 -16.94 -10.22
N THR A 226 -3.62 -17.26 -11.21
CA THR A 226 -3.64 -16.80 -12.61
C THR A 226 -3.30 -15.32 -12.76
N TRP A 227 -2.63 -14.98 -13.87
CA TRP A 227 -2.25 -13.59 -14.16
C TRP A 227 -3.47 -12.69 -14.39
N GLU A 228 -4.55 -13.25 -14.96
CA GLU A 228 -5.81 -12.57 -15.21
C GLU A 228 -6.42 -12.03 -13.92
N ARG A 229 -6.38 -12.78 -12.82
CA ARG A 229 -6.87 -12.31 -11.52
C ARG A 229 -5.99 -11.22 -10.92
N VAL A 230 -4.68 -11.34 -11.09
CA VAL A 230 -3.73 -10.32 -10.64
C VAL A 230 -3.97 -9.00 -11.40
N GLN A 231 -4.21 -9.06 -12.71
CA GLN A 231 -4.59 -7.90 -13.50
C GLN A 231 -5.93 -7.30 -13.06
N ALA A 232 -6.95 -8.15 -12.88
CA ALA A 232 -8.25 -7.69 -12.40
C ALA A 232 -8.15 -6.95 -11.06
N PHE A 233 -7.30 -7.41 -10.12
CA PHE A 233 -7.03 -6.70 -8.87
C PHE A 233 -6.39 -5.32 -9.09
N LEU A 234 -5.36 -5.24 -9.97
CA LEU A 234 -4.68 -3.97 -10.25
C LEU A 234 -5.62 -2.96 -10.92
N GLU A 235 -6.41 -3.42 -11.90
CA GLU A 235 -7.42 -2.62 -12.56
C GLU A 235 -8.49 -2.14 -11.57
N ALA A 236 -9.02 -3.05 -10.74
CA ALA A 236 -10.00 -2.69 -9.72
C ALA A 236 -9.44 -1.67 -8.71
N SER A 237 -8.18 -1.80 -8.30
CA SER A 237 -7.53 -0.86 -7.39
C SER A 237 -7.47 0.56 -7.98
N VAL A 238 -7.19 0.67 -9.29
CA VAL A 238 -7.17 1.97 -9.98
C VAL A 238 -8.59 2.50 -10.18
N GLU A 239 -9.53 1.70 -10.67
CA GLU A 239 -10.90 2.15 -10.96
C GLU A 239 -11.66 2.55 -9.70
N GLN A 240 -11.62 1.73 -8.65
CA GLN A 240 -12.27 2.02 -7.38
C GLN A 240 -11.59 3.20 -6.67
N GLY A 241 -10.26 3.28 -6.72
CA GLY A 241 -9.51 4.41 -6.16
C GLY A 241 -9.82 5.71 -6.89
N LEU A 242 -9.94 5.67 -8.22
CA LEU A 242 -10.35 6.82 -9.04
C LEU A 242 -11.76 7.28 -8.69
N GLU A 243 -12.70 6.37 -8.50
CA GLU A 243 -14.06 6.70 -8.04
C GLU A 243 -14.04 7.38 -6.67
N ALA A 244 -13.36 6.78 -5.69
CA ALA A 244 -13.28 7.31 -4.34
C ALA A 244 -12.65 8.72 -4.29
N VAL A 245 -11.55 8.93 -5.01
CA VAL A 245 -10.89 10.23 -5.10
C VAL A 245 -11.75 11.26 -5.83
N ARG A 246 -12.44 10.85 -6.90
CA ARG A 246 -13.32 11.75 -7.66
C ARG A 246 -14.51 12.21 -6.82
N GLN A 247 -15.17 11.29 -6.10
CA GLN A 247 -16.25 11.64 -5.18
C GLN A 247 -15.76 12.63 -4.14
N TYR A 248 -14.64 12.33 -3.50
CA TYR A 248 -14.05 13.19 -2.47
C TYR A 248 -13.67 14.60 -2.95
N LEU A 249 -13.11 14.75 -4.17
CA LEU A 249 -12.68 16.04 -4.69
C LEU A 249 -13.80 16.84 -5.38
N CYS A 250 -14.90 16.20 -5.75
CA CYS A 250 -16.03 16.83 -6.46
C CYS A 250 -17.26 17.11 -5.57
N GLU A 251 -17.23 16.70 -4.31
CA GLU A 251 -18.20 17.09 -3.26
C GLU A 251 -17.81 18.41 -2.59
#